data_AF-A0A9X2L8F5-F1
#
_entry.id   AF-A0A9X2L8F5-F1
#
_cell.length_a   1.000
_cell.length_b   1.000
_cell.length_c   1.000
_cell.angle_alpha   90.00
_cell.angle_beta   90.00
_cell.angle_gamma   90.00
#
_symmetry.space_group_name_H-M   'P 1'
#
loop_
_entity.id
_entity.type
_entity.pdbx_description
1 polymer ?
#
loop_
_entity_poly.entity_id
_entity_poly.type
_entity_poly.pdbx_seq_one_letter_code
_entity_poly.pdbx_strand_id
1 'polypeptide(L)'
;MWERQIHIPAPDQEDSPAESNPAGEPVPPFDPKMSLRQFSENAKRMTREERQAEAERLLAEADRLAAEGGLVGDQLVFTKTLILRDAYQDDPKRLAEEVAKVRAEREAQLAARPPIDHGPDYARYKEREAEVLREVLAMDSYPEGLDRDGYLAKRLAKVRAEVYGAGE
;
A
#
# COMPACT_ATOMS: atom_id res chain seq x y z
N MET A 1 -52.21 -21.58 -47.05
CA MET A 1 -52.46 -21.92 -45.64
C MET A 1 -51.19 -21.53 -44.90
N TRP A 2 -51.23 -20.38 -44.21
CA TRP A 2 -50.07 -19.71 -43.62
C TRP A 2 -50.33 -19.61 -42.11
N GLU A 3 -49.45 -20.16 -41.28
CA GLU A 3 -49.33 -19.78 -39.87
C GLU A 3 -47.91 -19.27 -39.63
N ARG A 4 -47.80 -17.95 -39.51
CA ARG A 4 -46.60 -17.23 -39.07
C ARG A 4 -46.72 -17.03 -37.57
N GLN A 5 -45.76 -17.56 -36.82
CA GLN A 5 -45.57 -17.21 -35.42
C GLN A 5 -45.10 -15.76 -35.32
N ILE A 6 -45.80 -14.98 -34.50
CA ILE A 6 -45.54 -13.57 -34.25
C ILE A 6 -44.46 -13.47 -33.18
N HIS A 7 -43.30 -12.89 -33.51
CA HIS A 7 -42.34 -12.40 -32.53
C HIS A 7 -42.42 -10.87 -32.52
N ILE A 8 -42.84 -10.31 -31.40
CA ILE A 8 -42.91 -8.87 -31.14
C ILE A 8 -41.60 -8.49 -30.44
N PRO A 9 -40.69 -7.71 -31.05
CA PRO A 9 -39.60 -7.09 -30.30
C PRO A 9 -40.14 -5.91 -29.48
N ALA A 10 -39.78 -5.85 -28.20
CA ALA A 10 -40.02 -4.70 -27.34
C ALA A 10 -39.01 -3.56 -27.66
N PRO A 11 -39.40 -2.27 -27.49
CA PRO A 11 -38.62 -1.12 -27.93
C PRO A 11 -37.70 -0.54 -26.84
N ASP A 12 -36.63 0.10 -27.34
CA ASP A 12 -35.78 1.16 -26.77
C ASP A 12 -35.49 1.22 -25.27
N GLN A 13 -34.19 1.09 -24.97
CA GLN A 13 -33.53 1.95 -24.00
C GLN A 13 -32.33 2.60 -24.72
N GLU A 14 -32.55 3.80 -25.25
CA GLU A 14 -31.49 4.79 -25.39
C GLU A 14 -31.05 5.18 -23.97
N ASP A 15 -29.77 5.00 -23.63
CA ASP A 15 -28.98 6.12 -23.10
C ASP A 15 -27.47 5.80 -23.00
N SER A 16 -26.71 6.76 -23.54
CA SER A 16 -25.31 7.08 -23.26
C SER A 16 -24.17 6.13 -23.71
N PRO A 17 -23.19 6.67 -24.48
CA PRO A 17 -22.05 5.91 -24.96
C PRO A 17 -21.08 5.66 -23.80
N ALA A 18 -20.88 4.40 -23.46
CA ALA A 18 -19.66 3.99 -22.79
C ALA A 18 -18.49 4.35 -23.72
N GLU A 19 -17.73 5.38 -23.36
CA GLU A 19 -16.42 5.64 -23.96
C GLU A 19 -15.63 4.34 -23.87
N SER A 20 -15.52 3.71 -25.03
CA SER A 20 -14.77 2.49 -25.25
C SER A 20 -13.32 2.82 -24.97
N ASN A 21 -12.79 2.34 -23.84
CA ASN A 21 -11.35 2.36 -23.58
C ASN A 21 -10.69 1.41 -24.61
N PRO A 22 -10.00 1.92 -25.65
CA PRO A 22 -9.54 1.08 -26.75
C PRO A 22 -8.11 0.62 -26.47
N ALA A 23 -7.91 -0.17 -25.41
CA ALA A 23 -6.75 -1.04 -25.25
C ALA A 23 -6.98 -1.95 -24.05
N GLY A 24 -7.27 -3.23 -24.32
CA GLY A 24 -7.20 -4.30 -23.34
C GLY A 24 -5.75 -4.63 -22.99
N GLU A 25 -4.99 -3.66 -22.48
CA GLU A 25 -3.77 -3.97 -21.76
C GLU A 25 -4.18 -4.48 -20.38
N PRO A 26 -3.74 -5.69 -19.96
CA PRO A 26 -3.94 -6.10 -18.58
C PRO A 26 -3.27 -5.06 -17.70
N VAL A 27 -4.05 -4.46 -16.79
CA VAL A 27 -3.48 -3.65 -15.71
C VAL A 27 -2.44 -4.56 -15.04
N PRO A 28 -1.14 -4.24 -15.10
CA PRO A 28 -0.12 -5.12 -14.57
C PRO A 28 -0.42 -5.37 -13.09
N PRO A 29 -0.16 -6.58 -12.57
CA PRO A 29 -0.33 -6.84 -11.15
C PRO A 29 0.43 -5.77 -10.36
N PHE A 30 -0.25 -5.16 -9.39
CA PHE A 30 0.35 -4.16 -8.53
C PHE A 30 1.53 -4.79 -7.80
N ASP A 31 2.74 -4.46 -8.25
CA ASP A 31 3.96 -4.64 -7.49
C ASP A 31 4.09 -3.41 -6.59
N PRO A 32 3.91 -3.56 -5.26
CA PRO A 32 3.96 -2.43 -4.33
C PRO A 32 5.22 -1.60 -4.50
N LYS A 33 6.36 -2.23 -4.80
CA LYS A 33 7.64 -1.55 -4.95
C LYS A 33 7.70 -0.76 -6.26
N MET A 34 7.22 -1.35 -7.35
CA MET A 34 7.20 -0.69 -8.66
C MET A 34 6.23 0.49 -8.67
N SER A 35 5.02 0.28 -8.13
CA SER A 35 3.99 1.31 -8.08
C SER A 35 4.32 2.43 -7.08
N LEU A 36 4.90 2.13 -5.92
CA LEU A 36 5.44 3.15 -5.02
C LEU A 36 6.53 3.98 -5.70
N ARG A 37 7.49 3.34 -6.38
CA ARG A 37 8.57 4.05 -7.08
C ARG A 37 8.02 4.97 -8.17
N GLN A 38 7.14 4.45 -9.02
CA GLN A 38 6.49 5.21 -10.08
C GLN A 38 5.71 6.40 -9.52
N PHE A 39 4.97 6.19 -8.44
CA PHE A 39 4.25 7.27 -7.77
C PHE A 39 5.21 8.33 -7.22
N SER A 40 6.25 7.95 -6.49
CA SER A 40 7.26 8.89 -5.97
C SER A 40 7.93 9.71 -7.08
N GLU A 41 8.24 9.07 -8.22
CA GLU A 41 8.86 9.73 -9.38
C GLU A 41 7.90 10.71 -10.07
N ASN A 42 6.64 10.31 -10.25
CA ASN A 42 5.63 11.10 -10.93
C ASN A 42 5.02 12.19 -10.06
N ALA A 43 5.00 12.02 -8.73
CA ALA A 43 4.42 12.97 -7.78
C ALA A 43 4.99 14.39 -7.91
N LYS A 44 6.26 14.53 -8.33
CA LYS A 44 6.92 15.82 -8.58
C LYS A 44 6.33 16.59 -9.77
N ARG A 45 5.64 15.90 -10.69
CA ARG A 45 5.03 16.44 -11.90
C ARG A 45 3.52 16.57 -11.80
N MET A 46 2.93 15.99 -10.75
CA MET A 46 1.50 15.99 -10.50
C MET A 46 1.08 17.22 -9.67
N THR A 47 -0.13 17.71 -9.92
CA THR A 47 -0.83 18.64 -9.05
C THR A 47 -1.16 18.00 -7.69
N ARG A 48 -1.52 18.83 -6.70
CA ARG A 48 -1.93 18.33 -5.37
C ARG A 48 -3.12 17.38 -5.45
N GLU A 49 -4.11 17.71 -6.28
CA GLU A 49 -5.33 16.92 -6.48
C GLU A 49 -5.02 15.58 -7.14
N GLU A 50 -4.18 15.57 -8.19
CA GLU A 50 -3.74 14.32 -8.85
C GLU A 50 -2.96 13.42 -7.90
N ARG A 51 -2.06 13.99 -7.07
CA ARG A 51 -1.32 13.23 -6.06
C ARG A 51 -2.24 12.58 -5.04
N GLN A 52 -3.27 13.29 -4.59
CA GLN A 52 -4.22 12.78 -3.61
C GLN A 52 -5.09 11.67 -4.20
N ALA A 53 -5.62 11.85 -5.41
CA ALA A 53 -6.41 10.83 -6.09
C ALA A 53 -5.61 9.54 -6.33
N GLU A 54 -4.35 9.67 -6.79
CA GLU A 54 -3.49 8.50 -6.98
C GLU A 54 -3.10 7.84 -5.65
N ALA A 55 -2.87 8.64 -4.60
CA ALA A 55 -2.63 8.11 -3.26
C ALA A 55 -3.81 7.30 -2.73
N GLU A 56 -5.05 7.77 -2.89
CA GLU A 56 -6.26 7.03 -2.50
C GLU A 56 -6.34 5.67 -3.20
N ARG A 57 -6.05 5.64 -4.52
CA ARG A 57 -6.00 4.40 -5.30
C ARG A 57 -4.94 3.43 -4.76
N LEU A 58 -3.73 3.91 -4.48
CA LEU A 58 -2.62 3.10 -3.96
C LEU A 58 -2.89 2.60 -2.53
N LEU A 59 -3.54 3.40 -1.69
CA LEU A 59 -3.94 2.99 -0.33
C LEU A 59 -4.95 1.84 -0.38
N ALA A 60 -5.98 1.96 -1.23
CA ALA A 60 -6.98 0.91 -1.40
C ALA A 60 -6.35 -0.40 -1.91
N GLU A 61 -5.39 -0.29 -2.84
CA GLU A 61 -4.67 -1.44 -3.36
C GLU A 61 -3.78 -2.11 -2.30
N ALA A 62 -3.10 -1.31 -1.47
CA ALA A 62 -2.31 -1.83 -0.35
C ALA A 62 -3.20 -2.57 0.67
N ASP A 63 -4.41 -2.07 0.94
CA ASP A 63 -5.38 -2.75 1.79
C ASP A 63 -5.89 -4.06 1.17
N ARG A 64 -6.15 -4.08 -0.14
CA ARG A 64 -6.53 -5.31 -0.84
C ARG A 64 -5.45 -6.37 -0.73
N LEU A 65 -4.19 -6.01 -1.01
CA LEU A 65 -3.05 -6.92 -0.86
C LEU A 65 -2.87 -7.40 0.58
N ALA A 66 -3.12 -6.55 1.57
CA ALA A 66 -3.03 -6.96 2.95
C ALA A 66 -4.10 -7.99 3.32
N ALA A 67 -5.32 -7.84 2.81
CA ALA A 67 -6.40 -8.82 2.99
C ALA A 67 -6.08 -10.17 2.31
N GLU A 68 -5.39 -10.13 1.17
CA GLU A 68 -4.91 -11.32 0.44
C GLU A 68 -3.63 -11.93 1.05
N GLY A 69 -3.05 -11.31 2.09
CA GLY A 69 -1.82 -11.76 2.75
C GLY A 69 -0.52 -11.36 2.05
N GLY A 70 -0.60 -10.56 0.97
CA GLY A 70 0.55 -10.04 0.22
C GLY A 70 1.29 -8.87 0.90
N LEU A 71 0.66 -8.21 1.88
CA LEU A 71 1.30 -7.22 2.76
C LEU A 71 0.95 -7.50 4.22
N VAL A 72 1.95 -7.54 5.10
CA VAL A 72 1.73 -7.89 6.52
C VAL A 72 2.03 -6.72 7.45
N GLY A 73 1.08 -6.44 8.34
CA GLY A 73 1.23 -5.57 9.52
C GLY A 73 2.01 -4.28 9.27
N ASP A 74 3.27 -4.26 9.67
CA ASP A 74 4.11 -3.07 9.65
C ASP A 74 4.58 -2.70 8.24
N GLN A 75 4.67 -3.68 7.34
CA GLN A 75 4.94 -3.44 5.93
C GLN A 75 3.78 -2.67 5.28
N LEU A 76 2.53 -2.96 5.66
CA LEU A 76 1.36 -2.20 5.22
C LEU A 76 1.42 -0.76 5.75
N VAL A 77 1.67 -0.59 7.06
CA VAL A 77 1.79 0.74 7.68
C VAL A 77 2.90 1.56 7.00
N PHE A 78 4.04 0.93 6.72
CA PHE A 78 5.15 1.56 6.00
C PHE A 78 4.73 2.00 4.60
N THR A 79 4.18 1.09 3.80
CA THR A 79 3.69 1.39 2.44
C THR A 79 2.70 2.55 2.45
N LYS A 80 1.70 2.53 3.33
CA LYS A 80 0.72 3.62 3.47
C LYS A 80 1.39 4.94 3.86
N THR A 81 2.34 4.91 4.79
CA THR A 81 3.08 6.11 5.22
C THR A 81 3.84 6.76 4.05
N LEU A 82 4.42 5.95 3.16
CA LEU A 82 5.15 6.45 2.00
C LEU A 82 4.24 7.08 0.95
N ILE A 83 3.10 6.43 0.67
CA ILE A 83 2.06 6.97 -0.22
C ILE A 83 1.61 8.34 0.32
N LEU A 84 1.29 8.42 1.61
CA LEU A 84 0.87 9.67 2.24
C LEU A 84 1.96 10.75 2.20
N ARG A 85 3.22 10.39 2.44
CA ARG A 85 4.35 11.33 2.38
C ARG A 85 4.43 12.04 1.03
N ASP A 86 4.33 11.28 -0.05
CA ASP A 86 4.44 11.86 -1.39
C ASP A 86 3.16 12.60 -1.78
N ALA A 87 1.99 12.13 -1.32
CA ALA A 87 0.70 12.79 -1.52
C ALA A 87 0.64 14.19 -0.88
N TYR A 88 1.11 14.30 0.36
CA TYR A 88 1.04 15.49 1.21
C TYR A 88 2.40 16.18 1.39
N GLN A 89 3.31 16.05 0.42
CA GLN A 89 4.65 16.64 0.48
C GLN A 89 4.66 18.16 0.70
N ASP A 90 3.57 18.85 0.33
CA ASP A 90 3.34 20.29 0.48
C ASP A 90 2.56 20.68 1.75
N ASP A 91 2.06 19.69 2.51
CA ASP A 91 1.23 19.90 3.69
C ASP A 91 1.67 18.98 4.86
N PRO A 92 2.77 19.34 5.56
CA PRO A 92 3.36 18.49 6.60
C PRO A 92 2.43 18.28 7.81
N LYS A 93 1.52 19.23 8.07
CA LYS A 93 0.51 19.05 9.13
C LYS A 93 -0.47 17.96 8.75
N ARG A 94 -1.00 18.01 7.52
CA ARG A 94 -1.92 16.99 7.03
C ARG A 94 -1.25 15.62 6.93
N LEU A 95 0.01 15.57 6.49
CA LEU A 95 0.80 14.34 6.49
C LEU A 95 0.87 13.70 7.89
N ALA A 96 1.20 14.49 8.91
CA ALA A 96 1.31 14.00 10.28
C ALA A 96 -0.03 13.45 10.80
N GLU A 97 -1.15 14.11 10.49
CA GLU A 97 -2.49 13.66 10.84
C GLU A 97 -2.84 12.31 10.19
N GLU A 98 -2.63 12.17 8.87
CA GLU A 98 -2.96 10.93 8.16
C GLU A 98 -2.06 9.76 8.57
N VAL A 99 -0.76 10.01 8.78
CA VAL A 99 0.17 8.97 9.28
C VAL A 99 -0.21 8.54 10.71
N ALA A 100 -0.67 9.47 11.56
CA ALA A 100 -1.15 9.14 12.89
C ALA A 100 -2.40 8.24 12.84
N LYS A 101 -3.33 8.50 11.91
CA LYS A 101 -4.52 7.64 11.71
C LYS A 101 -4.13 6.23 11.30
N VAL A 102 -3.24 6.07 10.31
CA VAL A 102 -2.77 4.75 9.86
C VAL A 102 -2.16 3.95 11.02
N ARG A 103 -1.40 4.60 11.91
CA ARG A 103 -0.82 3.96 13.10
C ARG A 103 -1.89 3.57 14.12
N ALA A 104 -2.81 4.48 14.42
CA ALA A 104 -3.89 4.24 15.37
C ALA A 104 -4.80 3.09 14.91
N GLU A 105 -5.14 3.02 13.61
CA GLU A 105 -5.89 1.91 13.03
C GLU A 105 -5.15 0.58 13.22
N ARG A 106 -3.83 0.56 13.02
CA ARG A 106 -3.02 -0.63 13.23
C ARG A 106 -3.00 -1.06 14.70
N GLU A 107 -2.81 -0.12 15.61
CA GLU A 107 -2.83 -0.38 17.05
C GLU A 107 -4.18 -0.93 17.50
N ALA A 108 -5.29 -0.36 17.01
CA ALA A 108 -6.64 -0.86 17.28
C ALA A 108 -6.85 -2.29 16.76
N GLN A 109 -6.38 -2.59 15.54
CA GLN A 109 -6.44 -3.96 14.99
C GLN A 109 -5.60 -4.96 15.80
N LEU A 110 -4.44 -4.54 16.32
CA LEU A 110 -3.60 -5.36 17.18
C LEU A 110 -4.26 -5.62 18.53
N ALA A 111 -4.85 -4.58 19.15
CA ALA A 111 -5.55 -4.69 20.41
C ALA A 111 -6.81 -5.58 20.32
N ALA A 112 -7.46 -5.61 19.16
CA ALA A 112 -8.64 -6.46 18.91
C ALA A 112 -8.28 -7.93 18.63
N ARG A 113 -7.01 -8.26 18.36
CA ARG A 113 -6.59 -9.65 18.17
C ARG A 113 -6.44 -10.36 19.51
N PRO A 114 -6.86 -11.63 19.65
CA PRO A 114 -6.54 -12.40 20.84
C PRO A 114 -5.02 -12.44 21.01
N PRO A 115 -4.51 -12.35 22.25
CA PRO A 115 -3.08 -12.41 22.50
C PRO A 115 -2.55 -13.74 21.98
N ILE A 116 -1.80 -13.68 20.87
CA ILE A 116 -1.03 -14.79 20.37
C ILE A 116 0.27 -14.76 21.16
N ASP A 117 0.58 -15.82 21.90
CA ASP A 117 1.88 -15.98 22.53
C ASP A 117 2.92 -16.21 21.44
N HIS A 118 3.60 -15.13 21.07
CA HIS A 118 4.66 -15.15 20.06
C HIS A 118 6.04 -15.46 20.68
N GLY A 119 6.09 -15.83 21.96
CA GLY A 119 7.32 -16.04 22.71
C GLY A 119 7.98 -14.74 23.17
N PRO A 120 8.98 -14.84 24.08
CA PRO A 120 9.61 -13.69 24.73
C PRO A 120 10.36 -12.77 23.76
N ASP A 121 10.89 -13.31 22.66
CA ASP A 121 11.70 -12.55 21.69
C ASP A 121 10.85 -11.72 20.71
N TYR A 122 9.55 -11.99 20.59
CA TYR A 122 8.69 -11.28 19.65
C TYR A 122 8.48 -9.81 20.01
N ALA A 123 8.28 -9.48 21.29
CA ALA A 123 8.14 -8.09 21.71
C ALA A 123 9.39 -7.27 21.35
N ARG A 124 10.57 -7.85 21.59
CA ARG A 124 11.88 -7.27 21.25
C ARG A 124 12.06 -7.12 19.73
N TYR A 125 11.65 -8.13 18.95
CA TYR A 125 11.65 -8.04 17.48
C TYR A 125 10.79 -6.87 16.99
N LYS A 126 9.57 -6.72 17.52
CA LYS A 126 8.61 -5.70 17.10
C LYS A 126 9.07 -4.28 17.45
N GLU A 127 9.65 -4.08 18.63
CA GLU A 127 10.23 -2.80 19.01
C GLU A 127 11.37 -2.41 18.06
N ARG A 128 12.25 -3.37 17.75
CA ARG A 128 13.39 -3.13 16.86
C ARG A 128 12.99 -2.94 15.40
N GLU A 129 11.95 -3.63 14.94
CA GLU A 129 11.34 -3.43 13.62
C GLU A 129 10.80 -2.00 13.47
N ALA A 130 10.09 -1.49 14.48
CA ALA A 130 9.56 -0.13 14.48
C ALA A 130 10.67 0.94 14.48
N GLU A 131 11.76 0.71 15.21
CA GLU A 131 12.95 1.58 15.19
C GLU A 131 13.58 1.65 13.80
N VAL A 132 13.85 0.50 13.17
CA VAL A 132 14.41 0.44 11.83
C VAL A 132 13.52 1.16 10.82
N LEU A 133 12.20 0.97 10.89
CA LEU A 133 11.26 1.66 10.01
C LEU A 133 11.35 3.18 10.17
N ARG A 134 11.43 3.70 11.40
CA ARG A 134 11.61 5.13 11.66
C ARG A 134 12.94 5.66 11.12
N GLU A 135 14.03 4.92 11.33
CA GLU A 135 15.35 5.26 10.79
C GLU A 135 15.29 5.38 9.26
N VAL A 136 14.77 4.36 8.57
CA VAL A 136 14.70 4.33 7.10
C VAL A 136 13.81 5.44 6.54
N LEU A 137 12.71 5.77 7.22
CA LEU A 137 11.82 6.87 6.83
C LEU A 137 12.49 8.24 6.97
N ALA A 138 13.37 8.42 7.96
CA ALA A 138 14.08 9.67 8.21
C ALA A 138 15.35 9.85 7.36
N MET A 139 15.75 8.83 6.59
CA MET A 139 16.93 8.87 5.75
C MET A 139 16.62 9.46 4.37
N ASP A 140 17.46 10.41 3.95
CA ASP A 140 17.42 10.99 2.60
C ASP A 140 18.25 10.19 1.57
N SER A 141 19.21 9.38 2.05
CA SER A 141 20.09 8.57 1.22
C SER A 141 20.36 7.22 1.88
N TYR A 142 20.47 6.17 1.07
CA TYR A 142 20.60 4.79 1.56
C TYR A 142 21.99 4.21 1.21
N PRO A 143 22.66 3.53 2.16
CA PRO A 143 23.96 2.90 1.93
C PRO A 143 23.97 1.87 0.81
N GLU A 144 25.18 1.58 0.30
CA GLU A 144 25.46 0.50 -0.67
C GLU A 144 24.78 0.67 -2.04
N GLY A 145 24.35 1.89 -2.37
CA GLY A 145 23.61 2.15 -3.61
C GLY A 145 22.22 1.50 -3.63
N LEU A 146 21.75 1.02 -2.48
CA LEU A 146 20.41 0.48 -2.34
C LEU A 146 19.40 1.62 -2.44
N ASP A 147 18.20 1.29 -2.89
CA ASP A 147 17.05 2.15 -2.62
C ASP A 147 16.54 1.91 -1.19
N ARG A 148 15.60 2.76 -0.78
CA ARG A 148 14.95 2.70 0.54
C ARG A 148 14.49 1.30 0.91
N ASP A 149 13.85 0.61 -0.03
CA ASP A 149 13.14 -0.63 0.24
C ASP A 149 14.13 -1.80 0.32
N GLY A 150 15.16 -1.80 -0.52
CA GLY A 150 16.30 -2.71 -0.44
C GLY A 150 17.06 -2.54 0.87
N TYR A 151 17.27 -1.30 1.30
CA TYR A 151 17.89 -1.01 2.59
C TYR A 151 17.02 -1.46 3.78
N LEU A 152 15.70 -1.20 3.72
CA LEU A 152 14.76 -1.66 4.74
C LEU A 152 14.76 -3.18 4.87
N ALA A 153 14.63 -3.90 3.75
CA ALA A 153 14.61 -5.36 3.74
C ALA A 153 15.89 -5.93 4.36
N LYS A 154 17.06 -5.35 4.03
CA LYS A 154 18.35 -5.73 4.60
C LYS A 154 18.38 -5.50 6.12
N ARG A 155 17.90 -4.35 6.59
CA ARG A 155 17.88 -4.01 8.02
C ARG A 155 16.93 -4.92 8.81
N LEU A 156 15.74 -5.18 8.29
CA LEU A 156 14.77 -6.08 8.93
C LEU A 156 15.28 -7.53 8.97
N ALA A 157 15.96 -8.00 7.91
CA ALA A 157 16.61 -9.31 7.92
C ALA A 157 17.69 -9.39 9.01
N LYS A 158 18.49 -8.33 9.20
CA LYS A 158 19.49 -8.25 10.27
C LYS A 158 18.83 -8.28 11.66
N VAL A 159 17.78 -7.51 11.88
CA VAL A 159 17.03 -7.50 13.16
C VAL A 159 16.45 -8.87 13.47
N ARG A 160 15.90 -9.55 12.46
CA ARG A 160 15.38 -10.92 12.63
C ARG A 160 16.49 -11.89 13.04
N ALA A 161 17.68 -11.78 12.44
CA ALA A 161 18.84 -12.59 12.82
C ALA A 161 19.39 -12.22 14.22
N GLU A 162 19.36 -10.95 14.62
CA GLU A 162 19.79 -10.51 15.96
C GLU A 162 18.85 -11.00 17.07
N VAL A 163 17.55 -11.11 16.77
CA VAL A 163 16.53 -11.47 17.76
C VAL A 163 16.29 -12.98 17.80
N TYR A 164 16.29 -13.67 16.65
CA TYR A 164 15.99 -15.10 16.57
C TYR A 164 17.19 -15.99 16.21
N GLY A 165 18.31 -15.41 15.76
CA GLY A 165 19.52 -16.14 15.37
C GLY A 165 20.51 -16.40 16.50
N ALA A 166 20.21 -15.99 17.74
CA ALA A 166 21.06 -16.23 18.91
C ALA A 166 20.91 -17.66 19.50
N GLY A 167 20.47 -18.63 18.69
CA GLY A 167 20.13 -20.00 19.10
C GLY A 167 20.96 -21.10 18.44
N GLU A 168 22.18 -20.81 17.98
CA GLU A 168 23.20 -21.82 17.63
C GLU A 168 24.34 -21.84 18.66
#